data_AF-A0A2H6BUS3-F1
#
_entry.id   AF-A0A2H6BUS3-F1
#
_cell.length_a   1.000
_cell.length_b   1.000
_cell.length_c   1.000
_cell.angle_alpha   90.00
_cell.angle_beta   90.00
_cell.angle_gamma   90.00
#
_symmetry.space_group_name_H-M   'P 1'
#
loop_
_entity.id
_entity.type
_entity.pdbx_description
1 polymer ?
#
loop_
_entity_poly.entity_id
_entity_poly.type
_entity_poly.pdbx_seq_one_letter_code
_entity_poly.pdbx_strand_id
1 'polypeptide(L)'
;MNFICNHPSIEHCLKQQLINLFPENNHKLTFYRCQKTDSILYRSPLFYYFTPAQCQTIFNHLIALFPQIQLREGWLELLLDQQFLSFWLLKLNDSIDKFFSDQLPLHPEGEFFFLFQYTHARYSSLLQLLNREKIRLTESELLSWHHPAEIALILQILTVCDCWEGQKLYPLTANFCEAMLNFERNCRIIGESALIQRSRLILISVSQKLLNRLLRQKWQLLPMTEL
;
A
#
# COMPACT_ATOMS: atom_id res chain seq x y z
N MET A 1 -6.51 -14.75 -8.98
CA MET A 1 -7.23 -13.77 -8.13
C MET A 1 -7.58 -12.58 -9.00
N ASN A 2 -8.85 -12.41 -9.38
CA ASN A 2 -9.27 -11.25 -10.19
C ASN A 2 -9.44 -10.05 -9.25
N PHE A 3 -8.39 -9.27 -9.04
CA PHE A 3 -8.53 -8.02 -8.32
C PHE A 3 -9.22 -6.99 -9.23
N ILE A 4 -10.51 -6.78 -8.95
CA ILE A 4 -11.47 -5.93 -9.67
C ILE A 4 -11.25 -4.43 -9.42
N CYS A 5 -10.32 -4.09 -8.52
CA CYS A 5 -10.00 -2.69 -8.25
C CYS A 5 -9.10 -2.09 -9.33
N ASN A 6 -9.66 -1.15 -10.08
CA ASN A 6 -8.92 -0.17 -10.87
C ASN A 6 -8.38 0.98 -9.98
N HIS A 7 -8.12 0.71 -8.70
CA HIS A 7 -7.69 1.70 -7.71
C HIS A 7 -6.69 1.07 -6.72
N PRO A 8 -5.64 1.80 -6.29
CA PRO A 8 -4.57 1.26 -5.45
C PRO A 8 -4.97 1.14 -3.97
N SER A 9 -5.92 1.97 -3.51
CA SER A 9 -6.48 1.87 -2.15
C SER A 9 -7.45 0.69 -2.04
N ILE A 10 -7.13 -0.23 -1.14
CA ILE A 10 -8.00 -1.35 -0.76
C ILE A 10 -9.22 -0.81 0.01
N GLU A 11 -9.01 0.17 0.90
CA GLU A 11 -10.10 0.78 1.65
C GLU A 11 -11.12 1.46 0.74
N HIS A 12 -10.66 2.25 -0.24
CA HIS A 12 -11.51 2.90 -1.23
C HIS A 12 -12.34 1.86 -1.99
N CYS A 13 -11.72 0.77 -2.44
CA CYS A 13 -12.44 -0.30 -3.11
C CYS A 13 -13.56 -0.88 -2.25
N LEU A 14 -13.26 -1.24 -1.01
CA LEU A 14 -14.26 -1.79 -0.10
C LEU A 14 -15.39 -0.79 0.13
N LYS A 15 -15.05 0.48 0.37
CA LYS A 15 -16.04 1.56 0.52
C LYS A 15 -16.92 1.71 -0.73
N GLN A 16 -16.35 1.74 -1.94
CA GLN A 16 -17.11 1.87 -3.18
C GLN A 16 -18.09 0.72 -3.38
N GLN A 17 -17.67 -0.53 -3.12
CA GLN A 17 -18.57 -1.68 -3.19
C GLN A 17 -19.73 -1.56 -2.20
N LEU A 18 -19.46 -1.05 -1.00
CA LEU A 18 -20.48 -0.85 0.03
C LEU A 18 -21.44 0.29 -0.30
N ILE A 19 -20.93 1.41 -0.83
CA ILE A 19 -21.74 2.54 -1.28
C ILE A 19 -22.69 2.10 -2.39
N ASN A 20 -22.24 1.27 -3.32
CA ASN A 20 -23.08 0.75 -4.40
C ASN A 20 -24.25 -0.11 -3.89
N LEU A 21 -24.06 -0.82 -2.77
CA LEU A 21 -25.12 -1.61 -2.14
C LEU A 21 -26.04 -0.76 -1.28
N PHE A 22 -25.48 0.20 -0.53
CA PHE A 22 -26.20 1.02 0.45
C PHE A 22 -25.75 2.50 0.37
N PRO A 23 -26.23 3.27 -0.62
CA PRO A 23 -25.78 4.64 -0.86
C PRO A 23 -26.01 5.57 0.33
N GLU A 24 -27.13 5.36 1.04
CA GLU A 24 -27.60 6.13 2.20
C GLU A 24 -26.62 6.11 3.40
N ASN A 25 -25.69 5.14 3.44
CA ASN A 25 -24.81 4.88 4.59
C ASN A 25 -23.32 5.18 4.34
N ASN A 26 -23.00 5.92 3.26
CA ASN A 26 -21.63 6.21 2.83
C ASN A 26 -20.70 6.74 3.95
N HIS A 27 -21.20 7.63 4.82
CA HIS A 27 -20.38 8.31 5.83
C HIS A 27 -20.00 7.46 7.06
N LYS A 28 -20.52 6.23 7.19
CA LYS A 28 -20.42 5.47 8.44
C LYS A 28 -19.29 4.43 8.47
N LEU A 29 -18.66 4.15 7.33
CA LEU A 29 -17.70 3.05 7.23
C LEU A 29 -16.27 3.49 7.58
N THR A 30 -15.78 2.97 8.69
CA THR A 30 -14.37 3.08 9.11
C THR A 30 -13.68 1.72 8.96
N PHE A 31 -12.46 1.75 8.44
CA PHE A 31 -11.60 0.57 8.38
C PHE A 31 -10.40 0.79 9.29
N TYR A 32 -10.16 -0.17 10.16
CA TYR A 32 -8.99 -0.24 11.02
C TYR A 32 -8.04 -1.28 10.48
N ARG A 33 -6.74 -1.05 10.65
CA ARG A 33 -5.71 -2.00 10.23
C ARG A 33 -4.93 -2.50 11.44
N CYS A 34 -4.83 -3.81 11.55
CA CYS A 34 -4.03 -4.47 12.58
C CYS A 34 -2.92 -5.26 11.90
N GLN A 35 -1.68 -5.01 12.30
CA GLN A 35 -0.54 -5.81 11.90
C GLN A 35 -0.59 -7.17 12.60
N LYS A 36 -0.37 -8.24 11.83
CA LYS A 36 -0.02 -9.58 12.33
C LYS A 36 1.38 -9.91 11.82
N THR A 37 1.96 -11.01 12.31
CA THR A 37 3.33 -11.44 11.99
C THR A 37 3.59 -11.45 10.47
N ASP A 38 2.70 -12.10 9.71
CA ASP A 38 2.86 -12.31 8.26
C ASP A 38 1.65 -11.85 7.44
N SER A 39 0.79 -11.01 8.02
CA SER A 39 -0.44 -10.55 7.37
C SER A 39 -0.92 -9.22 7.92
N ILE A 40 -1.82 -8.58 7.16
CA ILE A 40 -2.43 -7.31 7.55
C ILE A 40 -3.93 -7.51 7.58
N LEU A 41 -4.56 -7.24 8.72
CA LEU A 41 -5.99 -7.40 8.90
C LEU A 41 -6.69 -6.05 8.78
N TYR A 42 -7.58 -5.92 7.80
CA TYR A 42 -8.55 -4.84 7.72
C TYR A 42 -9.81 -5.25 8.50
N ARG A 43 -10.31 -4.36 9.37
CA ARG A 43 -11.55 -4.59 10.14
C ARG A 43 -12.50 -3.40 9.99
N SER A 44 -13.78 -3.66 9.80
CA SER A 44 -14.83 -2.65 9.83
C SER A 44 -16.01 -3.09 10.71
N PRO A 45 -16.50 -2.22 11.62
CA PRO A 45 -17.61 -2.55 12.51
C PRO A 45 -18.97 -2.40 11.81
N LEU A 46 -19.38 -3.38 11.00
CA LEU A 46 -20.62 -3.28 10.22
C LEU A 46 -21.89 -3.24 11.10
N PHE A 47 -21.96 -4.03 12.17
CA PHE A 47 -23.21 -4.18 12.94
C PHE A 47 -23.61 -2.92 13.71
N TYR A 48 -22.70 -1.97 13.88
CA TYR A 48 -23.04 -0.65 14.43
C TYR A 48 -23.90 0.19 13.47
N TYR A 49 -23.88 -0.14 12.18
CA TYR A 49 -24.48 0.67 11.12
C TYR A 49 -25.50 -0.09 10.27
N PHE A 50 -25.45 -1.42 10.28
CA PHE A 50 -26.25 -2.28 9.43
C PHE A 50 -26.96 -3.36 10.23
N THR A 51 -28.17 -3.73 9.79
CA THR A 51 -28.90 -4.87 10.35
C THR A 51 -28.19 -6.19 10.02
N PRO A 52 -28.45 -7.29 10.76
CA PRO A 52 -27.86 -8.59 10.46
C PRO A 52 -28.10 -9.05 9.01
N ALA A 53 -29.29 -8.80 8.47
CA ALA A 53 -29.62 -9.12 7.07
C ALA A 53 -28.76 -8.31 6.08
N GLN A 54 -28.59 -7.01 6.32
CA GLN A 54 -27.73 -6.15 5.50
C GLN A 54 -26.26 -6.59 5.58
N CYS A 55 -25.78 -6.95 6.77
CA CYS A 55 -24.42 -7.47 6.93
C CYS A 55 -24.18 -8.74 6.13
N GLN A 56 -25.17 -9.65 6.08
CA GLN A 56 -25.08 -10.87 5.27
C GLN A 56 -25.07 -10.56 3.77
N THR A 57 -25.89 -9.61 3.31
CA THR A 57 -25.87 -9.14 1.91
C THR A 57 -24.52 -8.55 1.53
N ILE A 58 -23.96 -7.69 2.40
CA ILE A 58 -22.62 -7.13 2.22
C ILE A 58 -21.57 -8.23 2.10
N PHE A 59 -21.58 -9.19 3.03
CA PHE A 59 -20.64 -10.28 3.04
C PHE A 59 -20.71 -11.12 1.74
N ASN A 60 -21.91 -11.50 1.31
CA ASN A 60 -22.11 -12.28 0.10
C ASN A 60 -21.62 -11.55 -1.16
N HIS A 61 -21.76 -10.23 -1.22
CA HIS A 61 -21.23 -9.43 -2.32
C HIS A 61 -19.70 -9.35 -2.28
N LEU A 62 -19.15 -9.07 -1.10
CA LEU A 62 -17.71 -8.84 -0.95
C LEU A 62 -16.87 -10.11 -1.03
N ILE A 63 -17.37 -11.27 -0.56
CA ILE A 63 -16.62 -12.54 -0.63
C ILE A 63 -16.37 -12.99 -2.08
N ALA A 64 -17.26 -12.63 -3.01
CA ALA A 64 -17.06 -12.90 -4.44
C ALA A 64 -15.88 -12.11 -5.02
N LEU A 65 -15.57 -10.94 -4.44
CA LEU A 65 -14.49 -10.06 -4.87
C LEU A 65 -13.19 -10.31 -4.08
N PHE A 66 -13.34 -10.61 -2.80
CA PHE A 66 -12.26 -10.83 -1.84
C PHE A 66 -12.54 -12.13 -1.06
N PRO A 67 -12.08 -13.28 -1.57
CA PRO A 67 -12.36 -14.57 -0.95
C PRO A 67 -11.84 -14.71 0.49
N GLN A 68 -10.89 -13.87 0.91
CA GLN A 68 -10.37 -13.86 2.29
C GLN A 68 -11.26 -13.11 3.28
N ILE A 69 -12.38 -12.52 2.85
CA ILE A 69 -13.29 -11.80 3.74
C ILE A 69 -14.02 -12.76 4.67
N GLN A 70 -14.17 -12.34 5.92
CA GLN A 70 -14.92 -13.05 6.95
C GLN A 70 -15.85 -12.09 7.69
N LEU A 71 -17.00 -12.59 8.13
CA LEU A 71 -17.90 -11.88 9.02
C LEU A 71 -17.82 -12.54 10.40
N ARG A 72 -17.26 -11.83 11.39
CA ARG A 72 -17.04 -12.35 12.75
C ARG A 72 -17.60 -11.38 13.79
N GLU A 73 -18.58 -11.82 14.58
CA GLU A 73 -19.10 -11.06 15.73
C GLU A 73 -19.46 -9.60 15.38
N GLY A 74 -19.92 -9.42 14.16
CA GLY A 74 -20.29 -8.14 13.60
C GLY A 74 -19.20 -7.22 13.06
N TRP A 75 -18.00 -7.77 12.92
CA TRP A 75 -16.90 -7.21 12.17
C TRP A 75 -16.81 -7.83 10.79
N LEU A 76 -16.66 -6.99 9.78
CA LEU A 76 -16.12 -7.40 8.49
C LEU A 76 -14.61 -7.43 8.60
N GLU A 77 -14.02 -8.57 8.33
CA GLU A 77 -12.58 -8.80 8.40
C GLU A 77 -12.04 -9.19 7.04
N LEU A 78 -11.01 -8.51 6.57
CA LEU A 78 -10.25 -8.87 5.37
C LEU A 78 -8.81 -9.14 5.77
N LEU A 79 -8.37 -10.39 5.65
CA LEU A 79 -6.98 -10.76 5.91
C LEU A 79 -6.17 -10.69 4.61
N LEU A 80 -5.18 -9.81 4.60
CA LEU A 80 -4.20 -9.73 3.51
C LEU A 80 -3.04 -10.67 3.85
N ASP A 81 -3.06 -11.87 3.30
CA ASP A 81 -1.96 -12.84 3.40
C ASP A 81 -0.83 -12.53 2.41
N GLN A 82 0.27 -13.29 2.50
CA GLN A 82 1.44 -13.13 1.63
C GLN A 82 1.11 -13.26 0.14
N GLN A 83 0.15 -14.13 -0.22
CA GLN A 83 -0.26 -14.33 -1.61
C GLN A 83 -0.99 -13.10 -2.14
N PHE A 84 -1.93 -12.57 -1.37
CA PHE A 84 -2.63 -11.35 -1.70
C PHE A 84 -1.66 -10.18 -1.80
N LEU A 85 -0.79 -10.00 -0.80
CA LEU A 85 0.17 -8.89 -0.76
C LEU A 85 1.15 -8.94 -1.93
N SER A 86 1.65 -10.13 -2.28
CA SER A 86 2.49 -10.35 -3.46
C SER A 86 1.81 -9.91 -4.73
N PHE A 87 0.59 -10.40 -4.95
CA PHE A 87 -0.19 -10.05 -6.12
C PHE A 87 -0.48 -8.55 -6.19
N TRP A 88 -0.92 -7.96 -5.06
CA TRP A 88 -1.26 -6.55 -4.98
C TRP A 88 -0.04 -5.64 -5.22
N LEU A 89 1.11 -5.93 -4.62
CA LEU A 89 2.35 -5.16 -4.81
C LEU A 89 2.86 -5.22 -6.24
N LEU A 90 2.82 -6.38 -6.90
CA LEU A 90 3.16 -6.53 -8.31
C LEU A 90 2.24 -5.68 -9.19
N LYS A 91 0.91 -5.82 -9.01
CA LYS A 91 -0.06 -5.02 -9.77
C LYS A 91 0.09 -3.51 -9.53
N LEU A 92 0.34 -3.12 -8.28
CA LEU A 92 0.60 -1.74 -7.92
C LEU A 92 1.83 -1.22 -8.65
N ASN A 93 2.95 -1.95 -8.61
CA ASN A 93 4.18 -1.57 -9.30
C ASN A 93 3.98 -1.30 -10.79
N ASP A 94 3.14 -2.10 -11.46
CA ASP A 94 2.92 -2.01 -12.90
C ASP A 94 1.92 -0.92 -13.28
N SER A 95 1.04 -0.52 -12.36
CA SER A 95 -0.09 0.37 -12.63
C SER A 95 -0.06 1.68 -11.84
N ILE A 96 0.95 1.91 -11.01
CA ILE A 96 1.03 3.08 -10.12
C ILE A 96 0.90 4.40 -10.88
N ASP A 97 1.48 4.47 -12.08
CA ASP A 97 1.45 5.64 -12.95
C ASP A 97 0.06 5.92 -13.53
N LYS A 98 -0.79 4.89 -13.64
CA LYS A 98 -2.16 4.99 -14.13
C LYS A 98 -3.15 5.35 -13.02
N PHE A 99 -2.84 4.94 -11.79
CA PHE A 99 -3.74 5.09 -10.66
C PHE A 99 -3.81 6.51 -10.09
N PHE A 100 -2.71 7.25 -10.18
CA PHE A 100 -2.62 8.57 -9.59
C PHE A 100 -2.53 9.62 -10.70
N SER A 101 -3.68 10.25 -10.99
CA SER A 101 -3.76 11.35 -11.95
C SER A 101 -3.14 12.63 -11.41
N ASP A 102 -2.74 13.51 -12.31
CA ASP A 102 -2.18 14.81 -11.95
C ASP A 102 -3.30 15.70 -11.39
N GLN A 103 -3.19 16.07 -10.11
CA GLN A 103 -4.01 17.11 -9.49
C GLN A 103 -3.16 18.33 -9.14
N LEU A 104 -3.82 19.49 -9.13
CA LEU A 104 -3.24 20.77 -8.74
C LEU A 104 -3.05 20.86 -7.21
N PRO A 105 -2.04 21.62 -6.76
CA PRO A 105 -1.26 21.36 -5.55
C PRO A 105 -1.88 21.83 -4.24
N LEU A 106 -1.37 21.25 -3.15
CA LEU A 106 -1.11 22.00 -1.92
C LEU A 106 0.40 22.32 -1.91
N HIS A 107 0.77 23.59 -1.72
CA HIS A 107 2.13 23.96 -1.34
C HIS A 107 2.20 23.90 0.19
N PRO A 108 2.65 22.81 0.83
CA PRO A 108 3.07 22.92 2.21
C PRO A 108 4.46 23.56 2.25
N GLU A 109 4.66 24.55 3.10
CA GLU A 109 5.97 24.72 3.72
C GLU A 109 6.19 23.52 4.62
N GLY A 110 7.39 22.93 4.60
CA GLY A 110 7.54 21.59 5.14
C GLY A 110 8.97 21.23 5.55
N GLU A 111 9.14 20.98 6.84
CA GLU A 111 10.42 20.60 7.47
C GLU A 111 10.99 19.27 6.91
N PHE A 112 10.14 18.37 6.39
CA PHE A 112 10.54 17.04 5.94
C PHE A 112 10.94 16.95 4.46
N PHE A 113 10.97 18.04 3.70
CA PHE A 113 11.29 17.95 2.27
C PHE A 113 12.68 17.40 1.98
N PHE A 114 13.66 17.74 2.83
CA PHE A 114 14.98 17.12 2.76
C PHE A 114 14.89 15.61 2.92
N LEU A 115 14.14 15.12 3.92
CA LEU A 115 13.92 13.69 4.14
C LEU A 115 13.30 13.02 2.92
N PHE A 116 12.28 13.63 2.29
CA PHE A 116 11.60 13.03 1.15
C PHE A 116 12.54 12.91 -0.05
N GLN A 117 13.27 13.99 -0.35
CA GLN A 117 14.23 14.04 -1.45
C GLN A 117 15.40 13.08 -1.24
N TYR A 118 15.98 13.09 -0.04
CA TYR A 118 17.05 12.18 0.34
C TYR A 118 16.63 10.72 0.20
N THR A 119 15.44 10.38 0.72
CA THR A 119 14.93 9.01 0.67
C THR A 119 14.65 8.58 -0.77
N HIS A 120 14.10 9.47 -1.59
CA HIS A 120 13.89 9.21 -3.02
C HIS A 120 15.23 8.95 -3.74
N ALA A 121 16.22 9.82 -3.57
CA ALA A 121 17.54 9.65 -4.20
C ALA A 121 18.24 8.35 -3.76
N ARG A 122 18.15 8.00 -2.47
CA ARG A 122 18.66 6.74 -1.94
C ARG A 122 18.03 5.53 -2.60
N TYR A 123 16.71 5.50 -2.71
CA TYR A 123 15.99 4.41 -3.35
C TYR A 123 16.22 4.37 -4.87
N SER A 124 16.39 5.51 -5.53
CA SER A 124 16.80 5.57 -6.94
C SER A 124 18.19 4.97 -7.14
N SER A 125 19.17 5.32 -6.30
CA SER A 125 20.52 4.73 -6.33
C SER A 125 20.49 3.23 -6.05
N LEU A 126 19.65 2.79 -5.10
CA LEU A 126 19.48 1.37 -4.78
C LEU A 126 18.90 0.58 -5.97
N LEU A 127 17.89 1.11 -6.66
CA LEU A 127 17.36 0.49 -7.87
C LEU A 127 18.42 0.41 -8.99
N GLN A 128 19.22 1.46 -9.17
CA GLN A 128 20.32 1.43 -10.14
C GLN A 128 21.33 0.32 -9.79
N LEU A 129 21.68 0.17 -8.51
CA LEU A 129 22.57 -0.88 -8.04
C LEU A 129 21.98 -2.28 -8.30
N LEU A 130 20.72 -2.52 -7.94
CA LEU A 130 20.06 -3.82 -8.16
C LEU A 130 19.95 -4.16 -9.65
N ASN A 131 19.76 -3.16 -10.51
CA ASN A 131 19.78 -3.35 -11.95
C ASN A 131 21.18 -3.76 -12.47
N ARG A 132 22.27 -3.18 -11.92
CA ARG A 132 23.65 -3.57 -12.24
C ARG A 132 23.93 -5.01 -11.81
N GLU A 133 23.41 -5.42 -10.65
CA GLU A 133 23.45 -6.81 -10.15
C GLU A 133 22.49 -7.75 -10.90
N LYS A 134 21.76 -7.26 -11.92
CA LYS A 134 20.81 -8.02 -12.75
C LYS A 134 19.68 -8.68 -11.95
N ILE A 135 19.34 -8.15 -10.78
CA ILE A 135 18.20 -8.60 -9.98
C ILE A 135 16.93 -8.04 -10.64
N ARG A 136 16.02 -8.92 -11.05
CA ARG A 136 14.79 -8.57 -11.77
C ARG A 136 13.57 -9.20 -11.11
N LEU A 137 12.45 -8.48 -11.20
CA LEU A 137 11.14 -9.03 -10.86
C LEU A 137 10.75 -10.09 -11.90
N THR A 138 10.14 -11.16 -11.44
CA THR A 138 9.59 -12.25 -12.27
C THR A 138 8.14 -12.46 -11.86
N GLU A 139 7.22 -12.45 -12.83
CA GLU A 139 5.76 -12.46 -12.59
C GLU A 139 5.23 -13.73 -11.91
N SER A 140 6.01 -14.82 -11.92
CA SER A 140 5.54 -16.16 -11.53
C SER A 140 5.85 -16.56 -10.08
N GLU A 141 6.48 -15.72 -9.27
CA GLU A 141 6.95 -16.12 -7.93
C GLU A 141 6.08 -15.53 -6.82
N LEU A 142 5.67 -16.40 -5.87
CA LEU A 142 5.09 -15.96 -4.61
C LEU A 142 6.16 -15.28 -3.78
N LEU A 143 6.01 -13.97 -3.56
CA LEU A 143 6.92 -13.18 -2.74
C LEU A 143 6.56 -13.37 -1.26
N SER A 144 7.55 -13.20 -0.38
CA SER A 144 7.30 -13.34 1.05
C SER A 144 8.15 -12.39 1.87
N TRP A 145 7.56 -11.90 2.95
CA TRP A 145 8.17 -10.96 3.88
C TRP A 145 7.95 -11.43 5.31
N HIS A 146 9.02 -11.45 6.08
CA HIS A 146 9.02 -11.97 7.46
C HIS A 146 9.72 -11.01 8.41
N HIS A 147 10.58 -10.12 7.89
CA HIS A 147 11.27 -9.16 8.73
C HIS A 147 10.29 -8.05 9.16
N PRO A 148 10.26 -7.64 10.44
CA PRO A 148 9.33 -6.60 10.90
C PRO A 148 9.41 -5.29 10.10
N ALA A 149 10.60 -4.91 9.63
CA ALA A 149 10.77 -3.71 8.80
C ALA A 149 10.17 -3.86 7.38
N GLU A 150 10.09 -5.08 6.83
CA GLU A 150 9.40 -5.33 5.55
C GLU A 150 7.89 -5.11 5.72
N ILE A 151 7.31 -5.72 6.76
CA ILE A 151 5.87 -5.60 7.05
C ILE A 151 5.51 -4.15 7.39
N ALA A 152 6.35 -3.46 8.17
CA ALA A 152 6.17 -2.04 8.48
C ALA A 152 6.17 -1.18 7.20
N LEU A 153 7.05 -1.46 6.24
CA LEU A 153 7.08 -0.76 4.96
C LEU A 153 5.81 -1.04 4.15
N ILE A 154 5.35 -2.30 4.06
CA ILE A 154 4.10 -2.67 3.38
C ILE A 154 2.91 -1.92 3.98
N LEU A 155 2.85 -1.81 5.31
CA LEU A 155 1.81 -1.05 6.01
C LEU A 155 1.84 0.44 5.64
N GLN A 156 3.02 1.05 5.52
CA GLN A 156 3.11 2.44 5.09
C GLN A 156 2.72 2.62 3.61
N ILE A 157 3.08 1.68 2.72
CA ILE A 157 2.60 1.70 1.32
C ILE A 157 1.07 1.68 1.29
N LEU A 158 0.44 0.73 2.00
CA LEU A 158 -1.02 0.66 2.10
C LEU A 158 -1.62 1.95 2.67
N THR A 159 -0.97 2.53 3.70
CA THR A 159 -1.41 3.79 4.34
C THR A 159 -1.42 4.95 3.35
N VAL A 160 -0.33 5.12 2.60
CA VAL A 160 -0.25 6.17 1.59
C VAL A 160 -1.30 5.95 0.49
N CYS A 161 -1.47 4.71 0.02
CA CYS A 161 -2.50 4.41 -0.98
C CYS A 161 -3.92 4.71 -0.47
N ASP A 162 -4.25 4.29 0.75
CA ASP A 162 -5.58 4.50 1.34
C ASP A 162 -5.86 5.98 1.68
N CYS A 163 -4.82 6.74 2.04
CA CYS A 163 -4.93 8.15 2.40
C CYS A 163 -4.52 9.11 1.27
N TRP A 164 -4.42 8.65 0.02
CA TRP A 164 -3.92 9.44 -1.10
C TRP A 164 -4.62 10.79 -1.28
N GLU A 165 -5.94 10.83 -1.07
CA GLU A 165 -6.77 12.04 -1.15
C GLU A 165 -7.00 12.72 0.22
N GLY A 166 -6.37 12.22 1.28
CA GLY A 166 -6.54 12.72 2.63
C GLY A 166 -5.68 13.95 2.94
N GLN A 167 -6.21 14.84 3.79
CA GLN A 167 -5.50 16.05 4.24
C GLN A 167 -4.24 15.77 5.07
N LYS A 168 -4.10 14.55 5.63
CA LYS A 168 -2.98 14.16 6.50
C LYS A 168 -1.81 13.51 5.76
N LEU A 169 -1.73 13.65 4.44
CA LEU A 169 -0.73 12.95 3.63
C LEU A 169 0.72 13.40 3.91
N TYR A 170 0.93 14.63 4.37
CA TYR A 170 2.26 15.17 4.66
C TYR A 170 3.01 14.40 5.77
N PRO A 171 2.49 14.28 7.01
CA PRO A 171 3.13 13.46 8.04
C PRO A 171 3.16 11.96 7.67
N LEU A 172 2.18 11.46 6.92
CA LEU A 172 2.20 10.08 6.43
C LEU A 172 3.34 9.84 5.42
N THR A 173 3.69 10.84 4.60
CA THR A 173 4.84 10.77 3.70
C THR A 173 6.15 10.71 4.49
N ALA A 174 6.26 11.44 5.60
CA ALA A 174 7.42 11.36 6.48
C ALA A 174 7.56 9.97 7.11
N ASN A 175 6.48 9.43 7.70
CA ASN A 175 6.46 8.07 8.24
C ASN A 175 6.80 7.01 7.18
N PHE A 176 6.33 7.21 5.95
CA PHE A 176 6.67 6.35 4.82
C PHE A 176 8.16 6.40 4.49
N CYS A 177 8.75 7.60 4.42
CA CYS A 177 10.20 7.75 4.21
C CYS A 177 11.02 7.14 5.35
N GLU A 178 10.60 7.30 6.60
CA GLU A 178 11.24 6.65 7.74
C GLU A 178 11.18 5.13 7.67
N ALA A 179 10.02 4.57 7.30
CA ALA A 179 9.87 3.12 7.11
C ALA A 179 10.76 2.60 5.96
N MET A 180 10.89 3.37 4.89
CA MET A 180 11.81 3.08 3.79
C MET A 180 13.26 3.01 4.28
N LEU A 181 13.74 4.05 4.98
CA LEU A 181 15.10 4.07 5.52
C LEU A 181 15.33 2.99 6.58
N ASN A 182 14.33 2.68 7.40
CA ASN A 182 14.40 1.61 8.38
C ASN A 182 14.49 0.22 7.72
N PHE A 183 13.74 0.01 6.63
CA PHE A 183 13.85 -1.19 5.80
C PHE A 183 15.26 -1.31 5.21
N GLU A 184 15.78 -0.26 4.56
CA GLU A 184 17.12 -0.27 3.95
C GLU A 184 18.21 -0.62 4.98
N ARG A 185 18.14 -0.05 6.18
CA ARG A 185 19.12 -0.28 7.26
C ARG A 185 19.11 -1.70 7.80
N ASN A 186 17.95 -2.34 7.88
CA ASN A 186 17.79 -3.62 8.58
C ASN A 186 17.63 -4.82 7.63
N CYS A 187 17.25 -4.59 6.37
CA CYS A 187 16.97 -5.65 5.41
C CYS A 187 18.03 -5.65 4.30
N ARG A 188 19.06 -6.48 4.48
CA ARG A 188 20.12 -6.68 3.48
C ARG A 188 19.54 -7.15 2.15
N ILE A 189 19.88 -6.55 1.02
CA ILE A 189 19.37 -7.02 -0.28
C ILE A 189 20.42 -7.86 -0.99
N ILE A 190 21.60 -7.29 -1.23
CA ILE A 190 22.67 -7.97 -1.96
C ILE A 190 23.32 -9.05 -1.10
N GLY A 191 23.47 -10.24 -1.66
CA GLY A 191 24.03 -11.42 -0.98
C GLY A 191 22.98 -12.30 -0.29
N GLU A 192 21.71 -11.94 -0.36
CA GLU A 192 20.59 -12.83 0.03
C GLU A 192 20.22 -13.82 -1.07
N SER A 193 19.35 -14.78 -0.75
CA SER A 193 18.77 -15.69 -1.75
C SER A 193 17.96 -14.91 -2.81
N ALA A 194 17.88 -15.46 -4.03
CA ALA A 194 17.16 -14.82 -5.13
C ALA A 194 15.70 -14.49 -4.79
N LEU A 195 15.02 -15.35 -4.02
CA LEU A 195 13.64 -15.14 -3.57
C LEU A 195 13.51 -13.92 -2.65
N ILE A 196 14.42 -13.80 -1.66
CA ILE A 196 14.45 -12.66 -0.73
C ILE A 196 14.80 -11.38 -1.49
N GLN A 197 15.79 -11.44 -2.39
CA GLN A 197 16.18 -10.31 -3.23
C GLN A 197 14.99 -9.76 -4.04
N ARG A 198 14.21 -10.63 -4.67
CA ARG A 198 13.02 -10.24 -5.45
C ARG A 198 11.90 -9.70 -4.57
N SER A 199 11.64 -10.34 -3.44
CA SER A 199 10.65 -9.87 -2.46
C SER A 199 11.01 -8.48 -1.94
N ARG A 200 12.30 -8.20 -1.73
CA ARG A 200 12.80 -6.87 -1.33
C ARG A 200 12.80 -5.88 -2.49
N LEU A 201 13.13 -6.31 -3.71
CA LEU A 201 13.11 -5.49 -4.92
C LEU A 201 11.71 -4.90 -5.20
N ILE A 202 10.64 -5.68 -5.03
CA ILE A 202 9.29 -5.14 -5.26
C ILE A 202 8.96 -4.04 -4.25
N LEU A 203 9.35 -4.18 -2.98
CA LEU A 203 9.14 -3.14 -1.97
C LEU A 203 9.91 -1.87 -2.33
N ILE A 204 11.15 -2.01 -2.80
CA ILE A 204 11.98 -0.87 -3.22
C ILE A 204 11.35 -0.18 -4.43
N SER A 205 10.96 -0.96 -5.44
CA SER A 205 10.37 -0.43 -6.69
C SER A 205 9.05 0.28 -6.45
N VAL A 206 8.11 -0.37 -5.75
CA VAL A 206 6.83 0.25 -5.38
C VAL A 206 7.06 1.50 -4.54
N SER A 207 7.94 1.43 -3.53
CA SER A 207 8.11 2.56 -2.62
C SER A 207 8.72 3.77 -3.30
N GLN A 208 9.73 3.54 -4.15
CA GLN A 208 10.36 4.60 -4.93
C GLN A 208 9.36 5.26 -5.88
N LYS A 209 8.59 4.48 -6.64
CA LYS A 209 7.57 5.02 -7.55
C LYS A 209 6.48 5.77 -6.80
N LEU A 210 6.03 5.26 -5.65
CA LEU A 210 5.00 5.92 -4.84
C LEU A 210 5.50 7.25 -4.26
N LEU A 211 6.74 7.28 -3.75
CA LEU A 211 7.37 8.51 -3.27
C LEU A 211 7.60 9.50 -4.42
N ASN A 212 7.97 9.03 -5.61
CA ASN A 212 8.07 9.87 -6.80
C ASN A 212 6.73 10.56 -7.13
N ARG A 213 5.64 9.81 -7.05
CA ARG A 213 4.28 10.33 -7.27
C ARG A 213 3.90 11.34 -6.19
N LEU A 214 4.17 11.06 -4.91
CA LEU A 214 3.96 12.01 -3.82
C LEU A 214 4.73 13.32 -4.05
N LEU A 215 6.02 13.24 -4.34
CA LEU A 215 6.88 14.39 -4.60
C LEU A 215 6.36 15.24 -5.77
N ARG A 216 6.02 14.61 -6.91
CA ARG A 216 5.58 15.32 -8.11
C ARG A 216 4.17 15.87 -7.98
N GLN A 217 3.22 15.05 -7.54
CA GLN A 217 1.78 15.35 -7.64
C GLN A 217 1.23 16.01 -6.39
N LYS A 218 1.78 15.72 -5.21
CA LYS A 218 1.27 16.29 -3.95
C LYS A 218 2.14 17.45 -3.46
N TRP A 219 3.46 17.40 -3.70
CA TRP A 219 4.41 18.39 -3.16
C TRP A 219 5.10 19.28 -4.21
N GLN A 220 4.89 19.05 -5.50
CA GLN A 220 5.53 19.76 -6.63
C GLN A 220 7.06 19.85 -6.58
N LEU A 221 7.70 18.87 -5.97
CA LEU A 221 9.14 18.79 -5.95
C LEU A 221 9.62 17.93 -7.13
N LEU A 222 10.62 18.42 -7.86
CA LEU A 222 11.34 17.57 -8.81
C LEU A 222 12.13 16.52 -8.00
N PRO A 223 11.86 15.22 -8.16
CA PRO A 223 12.56 14.21 -7.37
C PRO A 223 14.03 14.12 -7.77
N MET A 224 14.93 14.27 -6.81
CA MET A 224 16.37 14.07 -7.00
C MET A 224 16.66 12.57 -7.12
N THR A 225 17.40 12.18 -8.15
CA THR A 225 17.73 10.78 -8.43
C THR A 225 19.10 10.37 -7.87
N GLU A 226 19.92 11.35 -7.51
CA GLU A 226 21.28 11.21 -7.01
C GLU A 226 21.51 12.26 -5.91
N LEU A 227 22.37 11.95 -4.94
CA LEU A 227 22.78 12.85 -3.85
C LEU A 227 24.09 13.55 -4.20
#